data_AF-A0A7S4I9R2-F1
#
_entry.id   AF-A0A7S4I9R2-F1
#
_cell.length_a   1.000
_cell.length_b   1.000
_cell.length_c   1.000
_cell.angle_alpha   90.00
_cell.angle_beta   90.00
_cell.angle_gamma   90.00
#
_symmetry.space_group_name_H-M   'P 1'
#
loop_
_entity.id
_entity.type
_entity.pdbx_description
1 polymer ?
#
loop_
_entity_poly.entity_id
_entity_poly.type
_entity_poly.pdbx_seq_one_letter_code
_entity_poly.pdbx_strand_id
1 'polypeptide(L)'
;MEATKLLQRKESLALLEQLPEPQHIWKYFLLCTETPRPSHKLDRFRKVLTDLAPLLDCEHSTDSAGNVRFRAKASKGYENAPKICFQSHMDMVTSANGDVTIDFEKDPINVFLTDKNEECWMQARGTTLGADNGMGVATALAVFEDAKAGKFEHGQIEALFTADEETTMGGAENLAPKPFLDSDILLNVDSEEEYSICIGCAGGMENSFEIPISRDSLPDTFSYFRIQLKGLLGGHSGIEIHTGRANSLKCLNKLIRQVSKANDGKIRLVSFVGGGAPNVIPREAEATIAVPSDSKDAVQKSFNEFFQQMKERFLSVEHRVVDGKRESVMVLEIEESSDVKAAALDSTSTNKVLDAVDLFHSGVIRMNFDVTDLVETSINLSNVEIKDDHLALYSFARSSSNTALDLVQDSVEGFVRLLGGSVSQPLNKFPGWDPKIDSMALTEMKKAHEEVMKREARV
;
A
#
# COMPACT_ATOMS: atom_id res chain seq x y z
N MET A 1 -21.57 9.73 -30.13
CA MET A 1 -22.76 9.05 -29.59
C MET A 1 -23.54 10.03 -28.73
N GLU A 2 -24.84 10.22 -28.97
CA GLU A 2 -25.64 11.20 -28.22
C GLU A 2 -25.75 10.82 -26.74
N ALA A 3 -25.46 11.76 -25.85
CA ALA A 3 -25.49 11.54 -24.39
C ALA A 3 -26.85 11.04 -23.87
N THR A 4 -27.94 11.49 -24.50
CA THR A 4 -29.32 11.08 -24.18
C THR A 4 -29.62 9.60 -24.44
N LYS A 5 -28.76 8.90 -25.19
CA LYS A 5 -28.86 7.45 -25.42
C LYS A 5 -28.08 6.63 -24.40
N LEU A 6 -27.17 7.25 -23.65
CA LEU A 6 -26.26 6.60 -22.71
C LEU A 6 -26.63 6.89 -21.26
N LEU A 7 -26.84 8.16 -20.93
CA LEU A 7 -27.20 8.60 -19.59
C LEU A 7 -28.72 8.51 -19.40
N GLN A 8 -29.13 7.82 -18.35
CA GLN A 8 -30.54 7.58 -18.03
C GLN A 8 -31.08 8.61 -17.03
N ARG A 9 -30.21 9.28 -16.27
CA ARG A 9 -30.65 10.25 -15.24
C ARG A 9 -30.64 11.68 -15.78
N LYS A 10 -31.70 12.41 -15.46
CA LYS A 10 -31.83 13.83 -15.82
C LYS A 10 -30.78 14.68 -15.12
N GLU A 11 -30.43 14.32 -13.89
CA GLU A 11 -29.41 15.00 -13.10
C GLU A 11 -28.03 14.91 -13.77
N SER A 12 -27.67 13.74 -14.31
CA SER A 12 -26.40 13.56 -15.03
C SER A 12 -26.37 14.37 -16.33
N LEU A 13 -27.47 14.39 -17.08
CA LEU A 13 -27.55 15.21 -18.30
C LEU A 13 -27.41 16.71 -17.98
N ALA A 14 -28.08 17.19 -16.94
CA ALA A 14 -27.97 18.58 -16.49
C ALA A 14 -26.57 18.92 -15.93
N LEU A 15 -25.91 17.95 -15.30
CA LEU A 15 -24.55 18.10 -14.82
C LEU A 15 -23.55 18.14 -15.99
N LEU A 16 -23.74 17.30 -17.00
CA LEU A 16 -22.89 17.26 -18.19
C LEU A 16 -22.79 18.63 -18.88
N GLU A 17 -23.91 19.35 -19.00
CA GLU A 17 -23.97 20.71 -19.56
C GLU A 17 -23.11 21.74 -18.80
N GLN A 18 -22.75 21.47 -17.55
CA GLN A 18 -21.94 22.35 -16.70
C GLN A 18 -20.45 21.98 -16.69
N LEU A 19 -20.08 20.83 -17.26
CA LEU A 19 -18.70 20.32 -17.21
C LEU A 19 -17.82 20.93 -18.31
N PRO A 20 -16.48 20.97 -18.12
CA PRO A 20 -15.58 21.50 -19.13
C PRO A 20 -15.45 20.54 -20.33
N GLU A 21 -14.84 21.03 -21.42
CA GLU A 21 -14.38 20.16 -22.50
C GLU A 21 -13.16 19.33 -22.05
N PRO A 22 -12.96 18.11 -22.61
CA PRO A 22 -13.79 17.45 -23.61
C PRO A 22 -15.04 16.78 -23.00
N GLN A 23 -16.22 17.20 -23.45
CA GLN A 23 -17.53 16.79 -22.92
C GLN A 23 -17.76 15.27 -22.94
N HIS A 24 -17.21 14.57 -23.92
CA HIS A 24 -17.45 13.14 -24.09
C HIS A 24 -16.71 12.27 -23.06
N ILE A 25 -15.60 12.73 -22.47
CA ILE A 25 -14.98 12.05 -21.31
C ILE A 25 -15.95 12.09 -20.14
N TRP A 26 -16.47 13.27 -19.80
CA TRP A 26 -17.42 13.44 -18.72
C TRP A 26 -18.71 12.65 -18.92
N LYS A 27 -19.19 12.55 -20.16
CA LYS A 27 -20.33 11.69 -20.50
C LYS A 27 -20.10 10.24 -20.10
N TYR A 28 -18.92 9.66 -20.38
CA TYR A 28 -18.61 8.28 -19.96
C TYR A 28 -18.34 8.18 -18.47
N PHE A 29 -17.77 9.20 -17.84
CA PHE A 29 -17.59 9.19 -16.39
C PHE A 29 -18.94 9.17 -15.66
N LEU A 30 -19.89 9.99 -16.11
CA LEU A 30 -21.26 9.98 -15.58
C LEU A 30 -21.96 8.64 -15.84
N LEU A 31 -21.68 7.96 -16.95
CA LEU A 31 -22.19 6.59 -17.17
C LEU A 31 -21.63 5.61 -16.12
N CYS A 32 -20.36 5.76 -15.72
CA CYS A 32 -19.77 4.98 -14.65
C CYS A 32 -20.43 5.26 -13.29
N THR A 33 -20.78 6.51 -13.00
CA THR A 33 -21.46 6.87 -11.74
C THR A 33 -22.93 6.45 -11.73
N GLU A 34 -23.58 6.37 -12.90
CA GLU A 34 -24.94 5.83 -13.04
C GLU A 34 -25.04 4.31 -12.91
N THR A 35 -23.92 3.60 -13.05
CA THR A 35 -23.90 2.15 -13.10
C THR A 35 -23.19 1.59 -11.86
N PRO A 36 -23.94 0.97 -10.92
CA PRO A 36 -23.37 0.20 -9.83
C PRO A 36 -22.27 -0.75 -10.29
N ARG A 37 -21.09 -0.59 -9.72
CA ARG A 37 -19.87 -1.34 -10.06
C ARG A 37 -19.05 -1.71 -8.82
N PRO A 38 -19.64 -2.25 -7.74
CA PRO A 38 -18.85 -2.62 -6.58
C PRO A 38 -18.00 -3.87 -6.88
N SER A 39 -16.84 -3.99 -6.24
CA SER A 39 -15.96 -5.15 -6.39
C SER A 39 -16.73 -6.46 -6.20
N HIS A 40 -16.39 -7.47 -7.01
CA HIS A 40 -17.04 -8.77 -7.13
C HIS A 40 -18.47 -8.78 -7.72
N LYS A 41 -19.04 -7.63 -8.10
CA LYS A 41 -20.42 -7.49 -8.62
C LYS A 41 -20.46 -6.76 -9.96
N LEU A 42 -19.53 -7.09 -10.84
CA LEU A 42 -19.30 -6.36 -12.09
C LEU A 42 -20.20 -6.75 -13.26
N ASP A 43 -21.13 -7.71 -13.11
CA ASP A 43 -21.98 -8.18 -14.23
C ASP A 43 -22.74 -7.03 -14.92
N ARG A 44 -23.30 -6.11 -14.13
CA ARG A 44 -24.07 -4.98 -14.66
C ARG A 44 -23.18 -4.04 -15.47
N PHE A 45 -22.02 -3.68 -14.94
CA PHE A 45 -21.09 -2.76 -15.62
C PHE A 45 -20.44 -3.42 -16.84
N ARG A 46 -20.08 -4.70 -16.76
CA ARG A 46 -19.61 -5.48 -17.92
C ARG A 46 -20.63 -5.48 -19.04
N LYS A 47 -21.92 -5.67 -18.72
CA LYS A 47 -22.98 -5.58 -19.72
C LYS A 47 -23.02 -4.20 -20.39
N VAL A 48 -22.91 -3.11 -19.62
CA VAL A 48 -22.85 -1.74 -20.17
C VAL A 48 -21.68 -1.61 -21.15
N LEU A 49 -20.48 -2.08 -20.78
CA LEU A 49 -19.32 -2.08 -21.68
C LEU A 49 -19.58 -2.90 -22.96
N THR A 50 -20.06 -4.14 -22.84
CA THR A 50 -20.32 -4.97 -24.03
C THR A 50 -21.39 -4.38 -24.95
N ASP A 51 -22.38 -3.68 -24.40
CA ASP A 51 -23.42 -3.00 -25.17
C ASP A 51 -22.88 -1.73 -25.86
N LEU A 52 -21.82 -1.10 -25.33
CA LEU A 52 -21.13 0.05 -25.94
C LEU A 52 -20.26 -0.33 -27.13
N ALA A 53 -19.63 -1.51 -27.13
CA ALA A 53 -18.64 -1.87 -28.15
C ALA A 53 -19.16 -1.76 -29.61
N PRO A 54 -20.37 -2.25 -29.96
CA PRO A 54 -20.93 -2.03 -31.30
C PRO A 54 -21.17 -0.55 -31.62
N LEU A 55 -21.52 0.25 -30.61
CA LEU A 55 -21.75 1.69 -30.77
C LEU A 55 -20.44 2.47 -30.96
N LEU A 56 -19.32 1.90 -30.54
CA LEU A 56 -17.95 2.40 -30.75
C LEU A 56 -17.26 1.77 -31.96
N ASP A 57 -17.93 0.90 -32.71
CA ASP A 57 -17.37 0.21 -33.88
C ASP A 57 -16.08 -0.57 -33.55
N CYS A 58 -16.07 -1.25 -32.40
CA CYS A 58 -14.94 -2.05 -31.95
C CYS A 58 -15.32 -3.51 -31.64
N GLU A 59 -14.34 -4.40 -31.78
CA GLU A 59 -14.44 -5.79 -31.32
C GLU A 59 -14.37 -5.81 -29.79
N HIS A 60 -15.10 -6.74 -29.14
CA HIS A 60 -14.98 -6.95 -27.71
C HIS A 60 -14.92 -8.43 -27.32
N SER A 61 -14.32 -8.71 -26.17
CA SER A 61 -14.30 -10.04 -25.57
C SER A 61 -14.23 -9.95 -24.05
N THR A 62 -14.74 -10.98 -23.36
CA THR A 62 -14.60 -11.14 -21.90
C THR A 62 -13.84 -12.43 -21.62
N ASP A 63 -12.85 -12.38 -20.73
CA ASP A 63 -12.13 -13.60 -20.30
C ASP A 63 -12.81 -14.29 -19.11
N SER A 64 -12.22 -15.40 -18.65
CA SER A 64 -12.74 -16.16 -17.51
C SER A 64 -12.62 -15.44 -16.16
N ALA A 65 -11.73 -14.47 -16.04
CA ALA A 65 -11.59 -13.63 -14.85
C ALA A 65 -12.58 -12.46 -14.85
N GLY A 66 -13.34 -12.28 -15.93
CA GLY A 66 -14.31 -11.20 -16.08
C GLY A 66 -13.71 -9.91 -16.64
N ASN A 67 -12.44 -9.90 -17.07
CA ASN A 67 -11.87 -8.74 -17.73
C ASN A 67 -12.56 -8.51 -19.08
N VAL A 68 -12.78 -7.25 -19.44
CA VAL A 68 -13.37 -6.88 -20.74
C VAL A 68 -12.29 -6.22 -21.59
N ARG A 69 -12.14 -6.66 -22.83
CA ARG A 69 -11.22 -6.07 -23.80
C ARG A 69 -11.97 -5.53 -25.00
N PHE A 70 -11.67 -4.30 -25.39
CA PHE A 70 -12.06 -3.71 -26.67
C PHE A 70 -10.86 -3.68 -27.62
N ARG A 71 -11.12 -3.78 -28.92
CA ARG A 71 -10.09 -3.66 -29.97
C ARG A 71 -10.64 -2.93 -31.18
N ALA A 72 -9.97 -1.86 -31.60
CA ALA A 72 -10.21 -1.18 -32.87
C ALA A 72 -8.99 -1.32 -33.78
N LYS A 73 -9.25 -1.48 -35.08
CA LYS A 73 -8.20 -1.60 -36.10
C LYS A 73 -7.44 -0.28 -36.25
N ALA A 74 -6.23 -0.35 -36.79
CA ALA A 74 -5.49 0.84 -37.17
C ALA A 74 -6.25 1.70 -38.18
N SER A 75 -6.04 3.01 -38.13
CA SER A 75 -6.45 3.90 -39.19
C SER A 75 -5.65 3.61 -40.47
N LYS A 76 -6.20 4.02 -41.62
CA LYS A 76 -5.65 3.66 -42.93
C LYS A 76 -4.24 4.25 -43.09
N GLY A 77 -3.26 3.39 -43.37
CA GLY A 77 -1.85 3.79 -43.49
C GLY A 77 -1.04 3.71 -42.19
N TYR A 78 -1.68 3.34 -41.07
CA TYR A 78 -1.06 3.18 -39.75
C TYR A 78 -1.06 1.71 -39.29
N GLU A 79 -1.25 0.75 -40.20
CA GLU A 79 -1.32 -0.68 -39.89
C GLU A 79 -0.03 -1.24 -39.28
N ASN A 80 1.11 -0.56 -39.49
CA ASN A 80 2.41 -0.91 -38.93
C ASN A 80 2.83 0.00 -37.75
N ALA A 81 1.95 0.89 -37.29
CA ALA A 81 2.22 1.69 -36.10
C ALA A 81 2.16 0.83 -34.84
N PRO A 82 2.86 1.23 -33.74
CA PRO A 82 2.79 0.51 -32.48
C PRO A 82 1.37 0.32 -31.99
N LYS A 83 1.09 -0.86 -31.42
CA LYS A 83 -0.23 -1.21 -30.90
C LYS A 83 -0.31 -0.80 -29.43
N ILE A 84 -1.36 -0.07 -29.05
CA ILE A 84 -1.48 0.54 -27.72
C ILE A 84 -2.71 0.00 -26.99
N CYS A 85 -2.54 -0.42 -25.74
CA CYS A 85 -3.63 -0.77 -24.83
C CYS A 85 -3.78 0.29 -23.74
N PHE A 86 -4.97 0.86 -23.59
CA PHE A 86 -5.34 1.62 -22.40
C PHE A 86 -5.89 0.65 -21.37
N GLN A 87 -5.34 0.63 -20.15
CA GLN A 87 -5.82 -0.25 -19.10
C GLN A 87 -6.36 0.55 -17.92
N SER A 88 -7.54 0.12 -17.45
CA SER A 88 -8.26 0.66 -16.31
C SER A 88 -8.97 -0.46 -15.57
N HIS A 89 -9.33 -0.29 -14.31
CA HIS A 89 -10.18 -1.27 -13.60
C HIS A 89 -11.65 -0.84 -13.55
N MET A 90 -12.56 -1.82 -13.49
CA MET A 90 -14.00 -1.60 -13.60
C MET A 90 -14.67 -1.28 -12.27
N ASP A 91 -14.15 -1.83 -11.17
CA ASP A 91 -14.74 -1.74 -9.84
C ASP A 91 -14.39 -0.43 -9.13
N MET A 92 -15.04 -0.18 -8.01
CA MET A 92 -14.74 0.94 -7.12
C MET A 92 -14.84 0.50 -5.66
N VAL A 93 -14.07 1.14 -4.79
CA VAL A 93 -14.31 1.08 -3.34
C VAL A 93 -15.75 1.52 -3.03
N THR A 94 -16.43 0.74 -2.19
CA THR A 94 -17.75 1.06 -1.65
C THR A 94 -17.67 1.50 -0.20
N SER A 95 -17.69 2.82 0.02
CA SER A 95 -17.68 3.37 1.38
C SER A 95 -18.60 4.58 1.46
N ALA A 96 -19.39 4.64 2.53
CA ALA A 96 -20.36 5.69 2.78
C ALA A 96 -20.22 6.23 4.20
N ASN A 97 -20.55 7.51 4.38
CA ASN A 97 -20.69 8.13 5.69
C ASN A 97 -21.85 7.46 6.45
N GLY A 98 -21.77 7.44 7.78
CA GLY A 98 -22.76 6.73 8.60
C GLY A 98 -24.20 7.26 8.52
N ASP A 99 -24.40 8.45 7.97
CA ASP A 99 -25.71 9.09 7.75
C ASP A 99 -26.25 8.89 6.32
N VAL A 100 -25.50 8.24 5.43
CA VAL A 100 -25.90 7.96 4.04
C VAL A 100 -26.39 6.52 3.91
N THR A 101 -27.60 6.36 3.37
CA THR A 101 -28.15 5.05 3.00
C THR A 101 -28.05 4.86 1.50
N ILE A 102 -27.25 3.90 1.05
CA ILE A 102 -27.04 3.56 -0.36
C ILE A 102 -26.87 2.04 -0.50
N ASP A 103 -27.57 1.43 -1.45
CA ASP A 103 -27.34 0.04 -1.88
C ASP A 103 -26.39 0.06 -3.09
N PHE A 104 -25.09 -0.13 -2.85
CA PHE A 104 -24.07 -0.07 -3.90
C PHE A 104 -24.23 -1.10 -5.02
N GLU A 105 -25.06 -2.14 -4.88
CA GLU A 105 -25.34 -3.08 -5.97
C GLU A 105 -26.46 -2.57 -6.91
N LYS A 106 -27.25 -1.58 -6.47
CA LYS A 106 -28.46 -1.13 -7.19
C LYS A 106 -28.49 0.35 -7.50
N ASP A 107 -28.06 1.16 -6.55
CA ASP A 107 -28.21 2.61 -6.54
C ASP A 107 -27.03 3.29 -7.26
N PRO A 108 -27.30 4.28 -8.11
CA PRO A 108 -26.25 5.07 -8.74
C PRO A 108 -25.61 6.04 -7.75
N ILE A 109 -24.37 6.45 -8.02
CA ILE A 109 -23.66 7.45 -7.21
C ILE A 109 -24.27 8.83 -7.45
N ASN A 110 -24.54 9.57 -6.38
CA ASN A 110 -25.06 10.93 -6.45
C ASN A 110 -23.91 11.93 -6.47
N VAL A 111 -23.66 12.51 -7.64
CA VAL A 111 -22.53 13.41 -7.89
C VAL A 111 -22.95 14.88 -7.96
N PHE A 112 -22.05 15.78 -7.55
CA PHE A 112 -22.26 17.23 -7.59
C PHE A 112 -20.93 17.98 -7.76
N LEU A 113 -21.02 19.23 -8.22
CA LEU A 113 -19.89 20.16 -8.27
C LEU A 113 -19.82 20.99 -7.00
N THR A 114 -18.60 21.26 -6.54
CA THR A 114 -18.32 22.13 -5.40
C THR A 114 -17.03 22.89 -5.63
N ASP A 115 -16.97 24.12 -5.14
CA ASP A 115 -15.73 24.88 -5.14
C ASP A 115 -14.90 24.54 -3.89
N LYS A 116 -13.62 24.21 -4.08
CA LYS A 116 -12.63 24.02 -3.01
C LYS A 116 -11.32 24.65 -3.44
N ASN A 117 -10.75 25.48 -2.57
CA ASN A 117 -9.48 26.18 -2.84
C ASN A 117 -9.47 26.94 -4.19
N GLU A 118 -10.57 27.61 -4.52
CA GLU A 118 -10.74 28.34 -5.80
C GLU A 118 -10.81 27.46 -7.06
N GLU A 119 -10.88 26.14 -6.90
CA GLU A 119 -11.05 25.16 -7.97
C GLU A 119 -12.43 24.50 -7.91
N CYS A 120 -12.97 24.11 -9.06
CA CYS A 120 -14.22 23.36 -9.15
C CYS A 120 -13.92 21.86 -9.12
N TRP A 121 -14.49 21.17 -8.14
CA TRP A 121 -14.32 19.74 -7.90
C TRP A 121 -15.64 19.00 -8.10
N MET A 122 -15.58 17.82 -8.71
CA MET A 122 -16.69 16.87 -8.66
C MET A 122 -16.55 15.97 -7.44
N GLN A 123 -17.65 15.79 -6.70
CA GLN A 123 -17.71 14.93 -5.52
C GLN A 123 -18.96 14.08 -5.50
N ALA A 124 -18.94 12.99 -4.74
CA ALA A 124 -20.12 12.21 -4.42
C ALA A 124 -20.71 12.60 -3.05
N ARG A 125 -22.03 12.52 -2.90
CA ARG A 125 -22.74 12.90 -1.67
C ARG A 125 -22.58 11.85 -0.58
N GLY A 126 -21.56 12.03 0.25
CA GLY A 126 -21.30 11.22 1.45
C GLY A 126 -21.00 9.75 1.17
N THR A 127 -20.45 9.48 -0.02
CA THR A 127 -19.96 8.17 -0.45
C THR A 127 -18.70 8.36 -1.29
N THR A 128 -17.96 7.28 -1.53
CA THR A 128 -16.91 7.22 -2.56
C THR A 128 -17.46 7.61 -3.93
N LEU A 129 -16.69 8.37 -4.70
CA LEU A 129 -17.07 8.84 -6.03
C LEU A 129 -16.85 7.79 -7.12
N GLY A 130 -15.83 6.94 -6.95
CA GLY A 130 -15.36 6.07 -8.01
C GLY A 130 -14.74 6.86 -9.18
N ALA A 131 -14.02 7.95 -8.87
CA ALA A 131 -13.12 8.57 -9.84
C ALA A 131 -12.00 7.59 -10.22
N ASP A 132 -11.50 6.89 -9.21
CA ASP A 132 -10.68 5.70 -9.36
C ASP A 132 -11.55 4.46 -9.66
N ASN A 133 -11.25 3.64 -10.68
CA ASN A 133 -10.70 4.09 -11.97
C ASN A 133 -11.75 4.47 -13.02
N GLY A 134 -12.91 4.98 -12.59
CA GLY A 134 -13.97 5.43 -13.49
C GLY A 134 -13.53 6.50 -14.49
N MET A 135 -12.61 7.39 -14.13
CA MET A 135 -12.03 8.39 -15.05
C MET A 135 -11.12 7.76 -16.10
N GLY A 136 -10.34 6.74 -15.74
CA GLY A 136 -9.54 5.96 -16.69
C GLY A 136 -10.42 5.21 -17.69
N VAL A 137 -11.46 4.53 -17.18
CA VAL A 137 -12.48 3.88 -18.03
C VAL A 137 -13.12 4.87 -18.99
N ALA A 138 -13.54 6.03 -18.49
CA ALA A 138 -14.15 7.08 -19.29
C ALA A 138 -13.21 7.61 -20.38
N THR A 139 -11.93 7.78 -20.05
CA THR A 139 -10.89 8.23 -20.99
C THR A 139 -10.67 7.21 -22.09
N ALA A 140 -10.56 5.91 -21.77
CA ALA A 140 -10.42 4.87 -22.77
C ALA A 140 -11.62 4.82 -23.73
N LEU A 141 -12.85 4.91 -23.21
CA LEU A 141 -14.06 4.94 -24.03
C LEU A 141 -14.11 6.19 -24.94
N ALA A 142 -13.67 7.33 -24.43
CA ALA A 142 -13.56 8.57 -25.19
C ALA A 142 -12.58 8.47 -26.36
N VAL A 143 -11.40 7.86 -26.14
CA VAL A 143 -10.42 7.59 -27.20
C VAL A 143 -11.02 6.76 -28.32
N PHE A 144 -11.80 5.72 -27.99
CA PHE A 144 -12.50 4.90 -28.99
C PHE A 144 -13.58 5.67 -29.76
N GLU A 145 -14.31 6.57 -29.09
CA GLU A 145 -15.27 7.44 -29.77
C GLU A 145 -14.60 8.41 -30.75
N ASP A 146 -13.47 8.99 -30.35
CA ASP A 146 -12.70 9.91 -31.19
C ASP A 146 -12.01 9.20 -32.36
N ALA A 147 -11.51 7.98 -32.14
CA ALA A 147 -10.97 7.09 -33.17
C ALA A 147 -12.03 6.76 -34.23
N LYS A 148 -13.22 6.32 -33.79
CA LYS A 148 -14.36 6.08 -34.67
C LYS A 148 -14.77 7.32 -35.47
N ALA A 149 -14.71 8.50 -34.84
CA ALA A 149 -15.03 9.76 -35.49
C ALA A 149 -13.92 10.26 -36.43
N GLY A 150 -12.77 9.57 -36.52
CA GLY A 150 -11.65 9.94 -37.37
C GLY A 150 -10.97 11.24 -36.93
N LYS A 151 -10.97 11.55 -35.63
CA LYS A 151 -10.36 12.79 -35.11
C LYS A 151 -8.83 12.75 -35.05
N PHE A 152 -8.25 11.56 -35.08
CA PHE A 152 -6.81 11.35 -35.10
C PHE A 152 -6.46 10.03 -35.80
N GLU A 153 -5.22 9.93 -36.26
CA GLU A 153 -4.67 8.72 -36.86
C GLU A 153 -4.03 7.84 -35.78
N HIS A 154 -4.15 6.52 -35.90
CA HIS A 154 -3.70 5.60 -34.85
C HIS A 154 -3.36 4.21 -35.39
N GLY A 155 -2.45 3.52 -34.70
CA GLY A 155 -2.26 2.07 -34.86
C GLY A 155 -3.46 1.28 -34.33
N GLN A 156 -3.30 -0.03 -34.18
CA GLN A 156 -4.30 -0.82 -33.45
C GLN A 156 -4.38 -0.29 -32.01
N ILE A 157 -5.60 -0.04 -31.53
CA ILE A 157 -5.84 0.36 -30.15
C ILE A 157 -6.69 -0.70 -29.44
N GLU A 158 -6.31 -0.99 -28.20
CA GLU A 158 -7.05 -1.83 -27.27
C GLU A 158 -7.45 -1.02 -26.04
N ALA A 159 -8.55 -1.41 -25.39
CA ALA A 159 -8.83 -1.04 -24.02
C ALA A 159 -9.02 -2.31 -23.20
N LEU A 160 -8.35 -2.42 -22.06
CA LEU A 160 -8.51 -3.50 -21.10
C LEU A 160 -9.16 -2.94 -19.83
N PHE A 161 -10.32 -3.47 -19.49
CA PHE A 161 -11.04 -3.16 -18.28
C PHE A 161 -10.93 -4.35 -17.33
N THR A 162 -10.10 -4.25 -16.31
CA THR A 162 -9.83 -5.34 -15.36
C THR A 162 -10.87 -5.42 -14.25
N ALA A 163 -11.06 -6.63 -13.70
CA ALA A 163 -11.95 -6.88 -12.58
C ALA A 163 -11.23 -6.85 -11.21
N ASP A 164 -11.95 -6.37 -10.20
CA ASP A 164 -11.67 -6.53 -8.77
C ASP A 164 -10.29 -6.06 -8.29
N GLU A 165 -9.82 -4.91 -8.79
CA GLU A 165 -8.55 -4.29 -8.37
C GLU A 165 -8.56 -3.97 -6.88
N GLU A 166 -9.64 -3.34 -6.41
CA GLU A 166 -9.77 -2.67 -5.10
C GLU A 166 -9.76 -3.64 -3.90
N THR A 167 -9.71 -4.94 -4.17
CA THR A 167 -9.84 -6.00 -3.18
C THR A 167 -8.81 -7.10 -3.36
N THR A 168 -8.63 -7.59 -4.59
CA THR A 168 -7.86 -8.82 -4.84
C THR A 168 -6.92 -8.73 -6.03
N MET A 169 -7.09 -7.73 -6.91
CA MET A 169 -6.45 -7.69 -8.22
C MET A 169 -6.72 -8.94 -9.08
N GLY A 170 -7.81 -9.68 -8.80
CA GLY A 170 -8.07 -10.99 -9.37
C GLY A 170 -8.17 -10.99 -10.90
N GLY A 171 -8.67 -9.88 -11.49
CA GLY A 171 -8.67 -9.68 -12.93
C GLY A 171 -7.27 -9.58 -13.54
N ALA A 172 -6.37 -8.83 -12.90
CA ALA A 172 -4.98 -8.70 -13.37
C ALA A 172 -4.20 -10.01 -13.20
N GLU A 173 -4.38 -10.70 -12.07
CA GLU A 173 -3.70 -11.97 -11.78
C GLU A 173 -4.11 -13.09 -12.75
N ASN A 174 -5.39 -13.13 -13.13
CA ASN A 174 -5.97 -14.20 -13.95
C ASN A 174 -6.28 -13.77 -15.38
N LEU A 175 -5.59 -12.74 -15.88
CA LEU A 175 -5.74 -12.24 -17.24
C LEU A 175 -5.53 -13.37 -18.26
N ALA A 176 -6.45 -13.49 -19.22
CA ALA A 176 -6.32 -14.50 -20.27
C ALA A 176 -4.98 -14.40 -21.03
N PRO A 177 -4.35 -15.54 -21.34
CA PRO A 177 -3.10 -15.55 -22.09
C PRO A 177 -3.31 -15.06 -23.52
N LYS A 178 -2.19 -14.85 -24.23
CA LYS A 178 -2.22 -14.58 -25.68
C LYS A 178 -3.10 -15.62 -26.40
N PRO A 179 -3.94 -15.21 -27.36
CA PRO A 179 -3.95 -13.90 -28.04
C PRO A 179 -4.99 -12.90 -27.51
N PHE A 180 -5.36 -12.95 -26.22
CA PHE A 180 -6.39 -12.06 -25.67
C PHE A 180 -6.04 -10.57 -25.83
N LEU A 181 -4.83 -10.18 -25.43
CA LEU A 181 -4.23 -8.87 -25.75
C LEU A 181 -3.19 -9.00 -26.85
N ASP A 182 -3.14 -7.99 -27.71
CA ASP A 182 -2.20 -7.87 -28.82
C ASP A 182 -1.74 -6.41 -28.94
N SER A 183 -1.14 -5.90 -27.85
CA SER A 183 -0.56 -4.57 -27.77
C SER A 183 0.92 -4.64 -27.42
N ASP A 184 1.70 -3.71 -27.98
CA ASP A 184 3.14 -3.54 -27.70
C ASP A 184 3.37 -2.63 -26.49
N ILE A 185 2.44 -1.71 -26.25
CA ILE A 185 2.49 -0.70 -25.19
C ILE A 185 1.20 -0.79 -24.37
N LEU A 186 1.34 -0.79 -23.05
CA LEU A 186 0.23 -0.64 -22.11
C LEU A 186 0.35 0.69 -21.38
N LEU A 187 -0.71 1.48 -21.43
CA LEU A 187 -0.89 2.72 -20.68
C LEU A 187 -1.92 2.44 -19.59
N ASN A 188 -1.45 2.18 -18.37
CA ASN A 188 -2.31 2.11 -17.20
C ASN A 188 -2.76 3.54 -16.84
N VAL A 189 -4.06 3.73 -16.61
CA VAL A 189 -4.66 5.05 -16.39
C VAL A 189 -5.11 5.19 -14.93
N ASP A 190 -4.34 4.62 -14.00
CA ASP A 190 -4.68 4.42 -12.58
C ASP A 190 -3.85 5.28 -11.62
N SER A 191 -3.03 6.18 -12.18
CA SER A 191 -2.26 7.13 -11.37
C SER A 191 -3.13 8.31 -10.96
N GLU A 192 -3.21 8.57 -9.66
CA GLU A 192 -4.00 9.67 -9.09
C GLU A 192 -3.20 10.98 -8.90
N GLU A 193 -1.91 10.97 -9.24
CA GLU A 193 -1.01 12.10 -9.04
C GLU A 193 -0.89 12.93 -10.33
N GLU A 194 -1.41 14.17 -10.29
CA GLU A 194 -1.33 15.12 -11.40
C GLU A 194 0.13 15.43 -11.76
N TYR A 195 0.39 15.66 -13.05
CA TYR A 195 1.72 15.96 -13.60
C TYR A 195 2.77 14.87 -13.34
N SER A 196 2.35 13.62 -13.13
CA SER A 196 3.27 12.52 -12.88
C SER A 196 3.04 11.31 -13.79
N ILE A 197 4.11 10.55 -14.04
CA ILE A 197 4.10 9.32 -14.83
C ILE A 197 4.69 8.21 -13.97
N CYS A 198 3.84 7.33 -13.45
CA CYS A 198 4.29 6.14 -12.74
C CYS A 198 4.90 5.12 -13.71
N ILE A 199 6.14 4.73 -13.48
CA ILE A 199 6.87 3.76 -14.32
C ILE A 199 7.24 2.47 -13.59
N GLY A 200 6.82 2.34 -12.33
CA GLY A 200 7.09 1.17 -11.52
C GLY A 200 6.39 1.25 -10.17
N CYS A 201 6.14 0.10 -9.58
CA CYS A 201 5.56 -0.03 -8.25
C CYS A 201 6.21 -1.20 -7.51
N ALA A 202 6.22 -1.12 -6.18
CA ALA A 202 6.74 -2.20 -5.36
C ALA A 202 5.71 -3.33 -5.26
N GLY A 203 6.16 -4.55 -5.53
CA GLY A 203 5.50 -5.77 -5.09
C GLY A 203 5.59 -5.92 -3.57
N GLY A 204 4.94 -6.95 -3.05
CA GLY A 204 4.82 -7.14 -1.62
C GLY A 204 4.74 -8.60 -1.23
N MET A 205 5.16 -8.89 0.00
CA MET A 205 5.04 -10.21 0.61
C MET A 205 5.01 -10.12 2.13
N GLU A 206 3.95 -10.66 2.73
CA GLU A 206 3.81 -10.75 4.18
C GLU A 206 4.42 -12.06 4.68
N ASN A 207 5.13 -11.98 5.80
CA ASN A 207 5.77 -13.13 6.41
C ASN A 207 5.44 -13.23 7.89
N SER A 208 5.20 -14.46 8.33
CA SER A 208 5.06 -14.83 9.73
C SER A 208 6.14 -15.84 10.12
N PHE A 209 6.74 -15.63 11.28
CA PHE A 209 7.84 -16.44 11.79
C PHE A 209 7.55 -16.85 13.23
N GLU A 210 7.89 -18.10 13.54
CA GLU A 210 7.80 -18.64 14.88
C GLU A 210 9.17 -19.14 15.32
N ILE A 211 9.67 -18.64 16.45
CA ILE A 211 10.97 -19.02 17.01
C ILE A 211 10.76 -19.65 18.39
N PRO A 212 11.19 -20.90 18.63
CA PRO A 212 10.93 -21.58 19.89
C PRO A 212 11.69 -20.94 21.06
N ILE A 213 10.97 -20.80 22.17
CA ILE A 213 11.45 -20.24 23.43
C ILE A 213 11.01 -21.12 24.61
N SER A 214 11.77 -21.02 25.70
CA SER A 214 11.51 -21.75 26.94
C SER A 214 11.27 -20.78 28.08
N ARG A 215 10.45 -21.21 29.04
CA ARG A 215 10.11 -20.47 30.27
C ARG A 215 10.61 -21.22 31.48
N ASP A 216 11.02 -20.45 32.50
CA ASP A 216 11.42 -20.94 33.81
C ASP A 216 10.78 -20.10 34.92
N SER A 217 10.47 -20.74 36.05
CA SER A 217 10.07 -20.04 37.26
C SER A 217 11.22 -19.19 37.81
N LEU A 218 10.91 -17.98 38.26
CA LEU A 218 11.85 -17.11 38.97
C LEU A 218 11.63 -17.20 40.48
N PRO A 219 12.70 -17.07 41.30
CA PRO A 219 12.54 -16.93 42.74
C PRO A 219 11.89 -15.59 43.10
N ASP A 220 11.30 -15.51 44.30
CA ASP A 220 10.64 -14.31 44.84
C ASP A 220 11.58 -13.11 45.03
N THR A 221 12.88 -13.29 44.80
CA THR A 221 13.88 -12.22 44.79
C THR A 221 13.86 -11.38 43.51
N PHE A 222 12.98 -11.68 42.55
CA PHE A 222 12.76 -10.88 41.36
C PHE A 222 11.54 -9.96 41.51
N SER A 223 11.61 -8.83 40.83
CA SER A 223 10.49 -7.91 40.68
C SER A 223 10.27 -7.56 39.23
N TYR A 224 9.04 -7.17 38.91
CA TYR A 224 8.58 -7.07 37.53
C TYR A 224 8.28 -5.63 37.17
N PHE A 225 8.66 -5.25 35.96
CA PHE A 225 8.35 -3.94 35.39
C PHE A 225 7.62 -4.13 34.08
N ARG A 226 6.51 -3.41 33.92
CA ARG A 226 5.86 -3.17 32.65
C ARG A 226 6.48 -1.92 32.03
N ILE A 227 6.97 -2.06 30.80
CA ILE A 227 7.66 -1.00 30.07
C ILE A 227 6.88 -0.75 28.79
N GLN A 228 6.39 0.47 28.62
CA GLN A 228 5.64 0.88 27.44
C GLN A 228 6.39 2.01 26.73
N LEU A 229 6.72 1.79 25.46
CA LEU A 229 7.21 2.83 24.56
C LEU A 229 6.07 3.20 23.62
N LYS A 230 5.69 4.48 23.59
CA LYS A 230 4.58 4.99 22.78
C LYS A 230 4.86 6.36 22.17
N GLY A 231 3.92 6.83 21.35
CA GLY A 231 3.94 8.18 20.80
C GLY A 231 4.79 8.38 19.54
N LEU A 232 5.49 7.35 19.05
CA LEU A 232 6.22 7.44 17.78
C LEU A 232 5.25 7.77 16.63
N LEU A 233 5.78 8.37 15.56
CA LEU A 233 4.98 8.83 14.41
C LEU A 233 4.31 7.66 13.67
N GLY A 234 5.02 6.53 13.51
CA GLY A 234 4.55 5.37 12.74
C GLY A 234 4.47 5.67 11.26
N GLY A 235 3.52 5.09 10.55
CA GLY A 235 3.29 5.43 9.14
C GLY A 235 3.11 4.25 8.21
N HIS A 236 2.87 4.51 6.93
CA HIS A 236 2.81 3.49 5.90
C HIS A 236 4.22 2.93 5.60
N SER A 237 4.38 1.63 5.78
CA SER A 237 5.64 0.88 5.61
C SER A 237 6.19 0.80 4.17
N GLY A 238 5.45 1.31 3.17
CA GLY A 238 5.95 1.47 1.81
C GLY A 238 6.37 2.93 1.57
N ILE A 239 5.40 3.83 1.59
CA ILE A 239 5.59 5.25 1.26
C ILE A 239 6.56 5.92 2.24
N GLU A 240 6.47 5.63 3.54
CA GLU A 240 7.19 6.37 4.57
C GLU A 240 8.44 5.63 5.10
N ILE A 241 8.79 4.47 4.50
CA ILE A 241 9.91 3.64 4.98
C ILE A 241 11.28 4.32 4.83
N HIS A 242 11.39 5.25 3.88
CA HIS A 242 12.61 5.99 3.58
C HIS A 242 12.83 7.20 4.51
N THR A 243 11.82 7.62 5.28
CA THR A 243 11.86 8.90 6.01
C THR A 243 12.64 8.84 7.32
N GLY A 244 13.26 7.70 7.65
CA GLY A 244 14.05 7.51 8.87
C GLY A 244 13.22 7.42 10.15
N ARG A 245 11.90 7.18 10.05
CA ARG A 245 11.01 6.97 11.21
C ARG A 245 11.46 5.76 12.02
N ALA A 246 11.32 5.88 13.34
CA ALA A 246 11.67 4.83 14.27
C ALA A 246 10.60 3.73 14.28
N ASN A 247 11.03 2.48 14.45
CA ASN A 247 10.17 1.33 14.69
C ASN A 247 10.13 1.06 16.20
N SER A 248 8.96 1.14 16.83
CA SER A 248 8.80 1.01 18.29
C SER A 248 9.34 -0.33 18.83
N LEU A 249 9.20 -1.42 18.07
CA LEU A 249 9.65 -2.76 18.45
C LEU A 249 11.17 -2.80 18.54
N LYS A 250 11.84 -2.27 17.51
CA LYS A 250 13.30 -2.15 17.48
C LYS A 250 13.82 -1.25 18.60
N CYS A 251 13.13 -0.13 18.85
CA CYS A 251 13.51 0.82 19.89
C CYS A 251 13.36 0.23 21.30
N LEU A 252 12.21 -0.36 21.64
CA LEU A 252 12.00 -0.95 22.96
C LEU A 252 12.97 -2.10 23.21
N ASN A 253 13.18 -2.97 22.21
CA ASN A 253 14.15 -4.06 22.30
C ASN A 253 15.56 -3.55 22.62
N LYS A 254 15.99 -2.51 21.91
CA LYS A 254 17.31 -1.89 22.11
C LYS A 254 17.47 -1.28 23.50
N LEU A 255 16.43 -0.62 24.03
CA LEU A 255 16.43 -0.11 25.40
C LEU A 255 16.62 -1.25 26.40
N ILE A 256 15.81 -2.31 26.30
CA ILE A 256 15.92 -3.48 27.19
C ILE A 256 17.32 -4.10 27.10
N ARG A 257 17.90 -4.19 25.89
CA ARG A 257 19.25 -4.74 25.70
C ARG A 257 20.33 -3.89 26.35
N GLN A 258 20.27 -2.58 26.19
CA GLN A 258 21.24 -1.66 26.81
C GLN A 258 21.15 -1.68 28.32
N VAL A 259 19.93 -1.66 28.87
CA VAL A 259 19.70 -1.75 30.32
C VAL A 259 20.16 -3.10 30.86
N SER A 260 19.88 -4.20 30.16
CA SER A 260 20.36 -5.53 30.54
C SER A 260 21.89 -5.55 30.62
N LYS A 261 22.60 -5.03 29.61
CA LYS A 261 24.07 -4.94 29.62
C LYS A 261 24.62 -4.06 30.74
N ALA A 262 23.95 -2.95 31.05
CA ALA A 262 24.37 -2.04 32.13
C ALA A 262 24.13 -2.61 33.54
N ASN A 263 23.30 -3.65 33.67
CA ASN A 263 22.88 -4.24 34.95
C ASN A 263 23.14 -5.76 34.97
N ASP A 264 24.40 -6.16 34.71
CA ASP A 264 24.93 -7.54 34.77
C ASP A 264 24.26 -8.59 33.86
N GLY A 265 23.39 -8.21 32.93
CA GLY A 265 22.72 -9.15 32.03
C GLY A 265 21.64 -10.01 32.71
N LYS A 266 21.16 -9.62 33.90
CA LYS A 266 20.24 -10.43 34.73
C LYS A 266 18.75 -10.21 34.43
N ILE A 267 18.42 -9.43 33.39
CA ILE A 267 17.03 -9.19 32.98
C ILE A 267 16.45 -10.47 32.36
N ARG A 268 15.20 -10.77 32.70
CA ARG A 268 14.42 -11.87 32.12
C ARG A 268 13.16 -11.32 31.48
N LEU A 269 12.87 -11.67 30.23
CA LEU A 269 11.64 -11.26 29.57
C LEU A 269 10.47 -12.12 30.04
N VAL A 270 9.29 -11.53 30.23
CA VAL A 270 8.05 -12.26 30.51
C VAL A 270 7.12 -12.21 29.29
N SER A 271 6.95 -11.00 28.76
CA SER A 271 6.16 -10.72 27.57
C SER A 271 6.82 -9.60 26.76
N PHE A 272 6.54 -9.59 25.46
CA PHE A 272 6.89 -8.51 24.54
C PHE A 272 5.82 -8.54 23.46
N VAL A 273 5.03 -7.48 23.37
CA VAL A 273 3.96 -7.31 22.39
C VAL A 273 4.02 -5.92 21.80
N GLY A 274 3.79 -5.81 20.50
CA GLY A 274 3.64 -4.53 19.83
C GLY A 274 3.46 -4.71 18.34
N GLY A 275 3.09 -3.63 17.66
CA GLY A 275 2.82 -3.63 16.24
C GLY A 275 1.42 -3.20 15.88
N GLY A 276 1.04 -3.48 14.63
CA GLY A 276 -0.27 -3.13 14.08
C GLY A 276 -0.57 -3.94 12.82
N ALA A 277 -1.17 -3.31 11.82
CA ALA A 277 -1.32 -3.93 10.50
C ALA A 277 0.05 -4.15 9.84
N PRO A 278 0.21 -5.18 8.97
CA PRO A 278 1.48 -5.51 8.32
C PRO A 278 2.11 -4.31 7.59
N ASN A 279 1.26 -3.46 6.99
CA ASN A 279 1.66 -2.29 6.23
C ASN A 279 1.95 -1.04 7.07
N VAL A 280 2.02 -1.14 8.41
CA VAL A 280 2.25 0.00 9.30
C VAL A 280 3.59 -0.11 10.03
N ILE A 281 4.35 0.99 10.06
CA ILE A 281 5.53 1.16 10.92
C ILE A 281 5.04 1.28 12.37
N PRO A 282 5.45 0.38 13.28
CA PRO A 282 4.94 0.33 14.64
C PRO A 282 5.21 1.60 15.46
N ARG A 283 4.16 2.08 16.12
CA ARG A 283 4.18 3.30 16.96
C ARG A 283 4.38 3.03 18.44
N GLU A 284 3.94 1.86 18.87
CA GLU A 284 3.87 1.49 20.27
C GLU A 284 4.37 0.07 20.46
N ALA A 285 4.96 -0.19 21.62
CA ALA A 285 5.47 -1.48 22.02
C ALA A 285 5.44 -1.58 23.54
N GLU A 286 5.23 -2.79 24.03
CA GLU A 286 5.19 -3.09 25.46
C GLU A 286 5.98 -4.36 25.75
N ALA A 287 6.71 -4.35 26.86
CA ALA A 287 7.35 -5.54 27.40
C ALA A 287 7.18 -5.60 28.92
N THR A 288 6.99 -6.81 29.44
CA THR A 288 7.14 -7.07 30.87
C THR A 288 8.48 -7.76 31.10
N ILE A 289 9.31 -7.19 31.97
CA ILE A 289 10.61 -7.74 32.35
C ILE A 289 10.62 -8.08 33.83
N ALA A 290 11.45 -9.05 34.21
CA ALA A 290 11.79 -9.35 35.59
C ALA A 290 13.26 -9.03 35.84
N VAL A 291 13.55 -8.40 36.98
CA VAL A 291 14.90 -8.02 37.40
C VAL A 291 15.13 -8.38 38.87
N PRO A 292 16.39 -8.65 39.30
CA PRO A 292 16.70 -8.81 40.72
C PRO A 292 16.21 -7.61 41.53
N SER A 293 15.55 -7.86 42.67
CA SER A 293 14.87 -6.82 43.45
C SER A 293 15.83 -5.79 44.05
N ASP A 294 17.08 -6.16 44.26
CA ASP A 294 18.16 -5.26 44.71
C ASP A 294 18.67 -4.32 43.60
N SER A 295 18.28 -4.57 42.34
CA SER A 295 18.72 -3.85 41.16
C SER A 295 17.63 -2.93 40.57
N LYS A 296 16.44 -2.85 41.19
CA LYS A 296 15.28 -2.06 40.72
C LYS A 296 15.64 -0.62 40.36
N ASP A 297 16.22 0.10 41.31
CA ASP A 297 16.52 1.53 41.16
C ASP A 297 17.57 1.76 40.08
N ALA A 298 18.57 0.88 39.99
CA ALA A 298 19.61 0.94 38.96
C ALA A 298 19.04 0.69 37.55
N VAL A 299 18.12 -0.27 37.42
CA VAL A 299 17.41 -0.58 36.18
C VAL A 299 16.52 0.60 35.75
N GLN A 300 15.71 1.14 36.66
CA GLN A 300 14.83 2.29 36.38
C GLN A 300 15.65 3.51 35.94
N LYS A 301 16.76 3.79 36.63
CA LYS A 301 17.69 4.86 36.28
C LYS A 301 18.29 4.64 34.89
N SER A 302 18.77 3.42 34.60
CA SER A 302 19.35 3.06 33.31
C SER A 302 18.35 3.23 32.16
N PHE A 303 17.10 2.83 32.34
CA PHE A 303 16.05 3.05 31.34
C PHE A 303 15.87 4.54 31.05
N ASN A 304 15.74 5.36 32.09
CA ASN A 304 15.58 6.80 31.92
C ASN A 304 16.77 7.40 31.16
N GLU A 305 18.01 7.03 31.52
CA GLU A 305 19.22 7.52 30.85
C GLU A 305 19.28 7.10 29.38
N PHE A 306 19.12 5.82 29.06
CA PHE A 306 19.17 5.34 27.66
C PHE A 306 17.99 5.86 26.83
N PHE A 307 16.83 6.09 27.45
CA PHE A 307 15.70 6.68 26.77
C PHE A 307 15.94 8.15 26.39
N GLN A 308 16.61 8.94 27.22
CA GLN A 308 16.99 10.31 26.83
C GLN A 308 17.94 10.30 25.64
N GLN A 309 18.95 9.42 25.65
CA GLN A 309 19.87 9.26 24.49
C GLN A 309 19.13 8.84 23.21
N MET A 310 18.12 7.97 23.34
CA MET A 310 17.28 7.57 22.22
C MET A 310 16.44 8.74 21.68
N LYS A 311 15.83 9.54 22.55
CA LYS A 311 15.07 10.72 22.15
C LYS A 311 15.95 11.72 21.41
N GLU A 312 17.14 11.99 21.91
CA GLU A 312 18.10 12.88 21.25
C GLU A 312 18.49 12.36 19.87
N ARG A 313 18.77 11.05 19.75
CA ARG A 313 19.11 10.41 18.47
C ARG A 313 18.01 10.58 17.41
N PHE A 314 16.75 10.46 17.80
CA PHE A 314 15.62 10.49 16.86
C PHE A 314 14.93 11.84 16.76
N LEU A 315 15.38 12.88 17.49
CA LEU A 315 14.69 14.18 17.57
C LEU A 315 14.49 14.88 16.22
N SER A 316 15.32 14.61 15.21
CA SER A 316 15.15 15.17 13.87
C SER A 316 13.94 14.60 13.12
N VAL A 317 13.47 13.41 13.50
CA VAL A 317 12.38 12.68 12.82
C VAL A 317 11.19 12.50 13.76
N GLU A 318 11.40 11.89 14.93
CA GLU A 318 10.37 11.62 15.94
C GLU A 318 10.07 12.85 16.80
N HIS A 319 9.56 13.90 16.16
CA HIS A 319 9.19 15.15 16.83
C HIS A 319 7.89 15.75 16.32
N ARG A 320 7.34 16.65 17.13
CA ARG A 320 6.34 17.64 16.74
C ARG A 320 6.94 19.04 16.88
N VAL A 321 6.41 19.98 16.12
CA VAL A 321 6.80 21.39 16.24
C VAL A 321 5.77 22.11 17.10
N VAL A 322 6.21 22.63 18.25
CA VAL A 322 5.40 23.44 19.17
C VAL A 322 6.15 24.75 19.41
N ASP A 323 5.50 25.88 19.13
CA ASP A 323 6.10 27.22 19.24
C ASP A 323 7.47 27.36 18.56
N GLY A 324 7.61 26.75 17.38
CA GLY A 324 8.84 26.78 16.59
C GLY A 324 9.98 25.90 17.13
N LYS A 325 9.73 25.08 18.17
CA LYS A 325 10.72 24.15 18.75
C LYS A 325 10.32 22.70 18.48
N ARG A 326 11.34 21.85 18.27
CA ARG A 326 11.14 20.41 18.16
C ARG A 326 11.01 19.80 19.55
N GLU A 327 9.89 19.15 19.79
CA GLU A 327 9.67 18.33 20.98
C GLU A 327 9.58 16.87 20.56
N SER A 328 10.32 15.97 21.23
CA SER A 328 10.22 14.54 20.94
C SER A 328 8.81 14.03 21.25
N VAL A 329 8.26 13.22 20.35
CA VAL A 329 6.95 12.57 20.53
C VAL A 329 7.04 11.25 21.31
N MET A 330 8.26 10.73 21.51
CA MET A 330 8.47 9.45 22.17
C MET A 330 8.20 9.58 23.67
N VAL A 331 7.42 8.64 24.22
CA VAL A 331 7.09 8.53 25.64
C VAL A 331 7.43 7.14 26.13
N LEU A 332 8.15 7.05 27.25
CA LEU A 332 8.46 5.80 27.94
C LEU A 332 7.80 5.81 29.31
N GLU A 333 6.98 4.81 29.58
CA GLU A 333 6.34 4.57 30.87
C GLU A 333 6.88 3.28 31.45
N ILE A 334 7.22 3.32 32.74
CA ILE A 334 7.78 2.19 33.47
C ILE A 334 7.07 2.10 34.79
N GLU A 335 6.39 0.97 35.00
CA GLU A 335 5.57 0.73 36.16
C GLU A 335 5.97 -0.62 36.77
N GLU A 336 6.17 -0.64 38.09
CA GLU A 336 6.31 -1.91 38.80
C GLU A 336 4.97 -2.66 38.73
N SER A 337 5.02 -3.92 38.33
CA SER A 337 3.84 -4.77 38.18
C SER A 337 3.86 -5.90 39.19
N SER A 338 2.78 -6.04 39.95
CA SER A 338 2.53 -7.20 40.81
C SER A 338 1.58 -8.22 40.18
N ASP A 339 0.92 -7.88 39.06
CA ASP A 339 -0.01 -8.76 38.34
C ASP A 339 0.68 -9.41 37.13
N VAL A 340 1.59 -10.34 37.40
CA VAL A 340 2.30 -11.11 36.37
C VAL A 340 1.79 -12.55 36.35
N LYS A 341 1.09 -12.90 35.26
CA LYS A 341 0.38 -14.19 35.14
C LYS A 341 1.18 -15.29 34.45
N ALA A 342 2.24 -14.93 33.72
CA ALA A 342 3.07 -15.86 32.97
C ALA A 342 4.47 -16.00 33.59
N ALA A 343 5.04 -17.22 33.53
CA ALA A 343 6.43 -17.45 33.91
C ALA A 343 7.39 -16.68 32.98
N ALA A 344 8.55 -16.26 33.47
CA ALA A 344 9.54 -15.57 32.64
C ALA A 344 10.22 -16.55 31.66
N LEU A 345 10.63 -16.05 30.49
CA LEU A 345 11.52 -16.77 29.57
C LEU A 345 12.83 -17.09 30.27
N ASP A 346 13.44 -18.26 30.03
CA ASP A 346 14.79 -18.58 30.50
C ASP A 346 15.85 -17.57 29.99
N SER A 347 17.07 -17.61 30.53
CA SER A 347 18.10 -16.63 30.15
C SER A 347 18.52 -16.78 28.68
N THR A 348 18.56 -18.01 28.17
CA THR A 348 18.86 -18.33 26.77
C THR A 348 17.80 -17.74 25.84
N SER A 349 16.54 -17.94 26.16
CA SER A 349 15.37 -17.52 25.39
C SER A 349 15.16 -16.01 25.48
N THR A 350 15.40 -15.41 26.64
CA THR A 350 15.44 -13.94 26.76
C THR A 350 16.46 -13.35 25.80
N ASN A 351 17.70 -13.86 25.79
CA ASN A 351 18.71 -13.38 24.86
C ASN A 351 18.34 -13.68 23.41
N LYS A 352 17.81 -14.88 23.13
CA LYS A 352 17.36 -15.27 21.78
C LYS A 352 16.30 -14.31 21.24
N VAL A 353 15.30 -13.94 22.05
CA VAL A 353 14.28 -12.95 21.63
C VAL A 353 14.92 -11.59 21.37
N LEU A 354 15.75 -11.10 22.31
CA LEU A 354 16.38 -9.79 22.15
C LEU A 354 17.32 -9.75 20.94
N ASP A 355 18.09 -10.81 20.68
CA ASP A 355 18.93 -10.98 19.51
C ASP A 355 18.08 -11.07 18.24
N ALA A 356 16.98 -11.81 18.26
CA ALA A 356 16.11 -11.96 17.11
C ALA A 356 15.54 -10.60 16.67
N VAL A 357 14.96 -9.86 17.62
CA VAL A 357 14.39 -8.53 17.34
C VAL A 357 15.48 -7.52 16.99
N ASP A 358 16.69 -7.59 17.56
CA ASP A 358 17.81 -6.69 17.20
C ASP A 358 18.37 -6.97 15.79
N LEU A 359 18.52 -8.25 15.43
CA LEU A 359 19.15 -8.66 14.17
C LEU A 359 18.19 -8.65 12.99
N PHE A 360 16.88 -8.79 13.21
CA PHE A 360 15.89 -8.71 12.14
C PHE A 360 15.94 -7.33 11.47
N HIS A 361 16.30 -7.26 10.19
CA HIS A 361 16.37 -5.98 9.48
C HIS A 361 14.98 -5.34 9.38
N SER A 362 14.89 -4.04 9.60
CA SER A 362 13.64 -3.27 9.40
C SER A 362 13.98 -1.89 8.86
N GLY A 363 13.40 -1.55 7.71
CA GLY A 363 13.68 -0.34 6.95
C GLY A 363 14.10 -0.62 5.52
N VAL A 364 14.75 0.37 4.91
CA VAL A 364 15.34 0.27 3.56
C VAL A 364 16.44 -0.78 3.54
N ILE A 365 16.37 -1.70 2.58
CA ILE A 365 17.44 -2.66 2.25
C ILE A 365 18.29 -2.08 1.12
N ARG A 366 17.65 -1.52 0.10
CA ARG A 366 18.31 -1.02 -1.10
C ARG A 366 17.53 0.13 -1.75
N MET A 367 18.26 1.17 -2.13
CA MET A 367 17.76 2.21 -3.04
C MET A 367 17.92 1.74 -4.49
N ASN A 368 17.03 2.17 -5.37
CA ASN A 368 17.06 1.85 -6.78
C ASN A 368 18.35 2.38 -7.44
N PHE A 369 18.87 1.63 -8.40
CA PHE A 369 20.14 1.94 -9.06
C PHE A 369 20.01 3.06 -10.11
N ASP A 370 18.84 3.15 -10.74
CA ASP A 370 18.59 4.02 -11.89
C ASP A 370 17.73 5.24 -11.52
N VAL A 371 16.96 5.15 -10.43
CA VAL A 371 16.07 6.22 -9.93
C VAL A 371 16.54 6.73 -8.58
N THR A 372 17.04 7.96 -8.55
CA THR A 372 17.46 8.66 -7.32
C THR A 372 16.30 8.77 -6.34
N ASP A 373 16.60 8.60 -5.05
CA ASP A 373 15.65 8.70 -3.93
C ASP A 373 14.48 7.69 -3.94
N LEU A 374 14.46 6.74 -4.88
CA LEU A 374 13.49 5.64 -4.89
C LEU A 374 14.01 4.44 -4.09
N VAL A 375 13.21 3.95 -3.14
CA VAL A 375 13.48 2.68 -2.47
C VAL A 375 13.15 1.55 -3.44
N GLU A 376 14.14 0.72 -3.78
CA GLU A 376 13.89 -0.50 -4.55
C GLU A 376 13.36 -1.60 -3.64
N THR A 377 14.03 -1.84 -2.50
CA THR A 377 13.74 -2.98 -1.64
C THR A 377 13.74 -2.56 -0.17
N SER A 378 12.73 -3.00 0.58
CA SER A 378 12.61 -2.76 2.03
C SER A 378 11.87 -3.91 2.73
N ILE A 379 11.97 -3.94 4.05
CA ILE A 379 11.17 -4.84 4.89
C ILE A 379 10.82 -4.14 6.20
N ASN A 380 9.59 -4.27 6.67
CA ASN A 380 9.15 -3.71 7.94
C ASN A 380 8.87 -4.83 8.94
N LEU A 381 9.50 -4.80 10.11
CA LEU A 381 9.06 -5.64 11.24
C LEU A 381 7.80 -5.02 11.83
N SER A 382 6.64 -5.57 11.48
CA SER A 382 5.34 -4.97 11.79
C SER A 382 4.83 -5.40 13.16
N ASN A 383 5.16 -6.61 13.62
CA ASN A 383 4.69 -7.12 14.91
C ASN A 383 5.73 -8.02 15.58
N VAL A 384 5.72 -7.97 16.91
CA VAL A 384 6.44 -8.86 17.82
C VAL A 384 5.43 -9.32 18.85
N GLU A 385 5.35 -10.62 19.10
CA GLU A 385 4.54 -11.17 20.18
C GLU A 385 5.20 -12.41 20.80
N ILE A 386 5.48 -12.37 22.09
CA ILE A 386 5.86 -13.56 22.86
C ILE A 386 4.58 -14.34 23.21
N LYS A 387 4.45 -15.55 22.66
CA LYS A 387 3.45 -16.55 23.05
C LYS A 387 4.00 -17.49 24.12
N ASP A 388 3.26 -18.54 24.48
CA ASP A 388 3.64 -19.44 25.57
C ASP A 388 4.97 -20.18 25.30
N ASP A 389 5.14 -20.71 24.09
CA ASP A 389 6.26 -21.58 23.68
C ASP A 389 7.08 -21.05 22.49
N HIS A 390 6.67 -19.95 21.87
CA HIS A 390 7.39 -19.32 20.76
C HIS A 390 7.30 -17.79 20.78
N LEU A 391 8.26 -17.16 20.10
CA LEU A 391 8.20 -15.78 19.66
C LEU A 391 7.58 -15.75 18.26
N ALA A 392 6.47 -15.05 18.12
CA ALA A 392 5.85 -14.73 16.84
C ALA A 392 6.36 -13.38 16.33
N LEU A 393 6.86 -13.35 15.10
CA LEU A 393 7.28 -12.15 14.40
C LEU A 393 6.48 -12.02 13.10
N TYR A 394 6.08 -10.80 12.75
CA TYR A 394 5.44 -10.50 11.48
C TYR A 394 6.19 -9.40 10.75
N SER A 395 6.31 -9.55 9.44
CA SER A 395 6.95 -8.54 8.61
C SER A 395 6.29 -8.39 7.25
N PHE A 396 6.48 -7.23 6.63
CA PHE A 396 6.07 -6.98 5.26
C PHE A 396 7.28 -6.55 4.44
N ALA A 397 7.70 -7.41 3.50
CA ALA A 397 8.74 -7.10 2.53
C ALA A 397 8.13 -6.45 1.29
N ARG A 398 8.85 -5.50 0.70
CA ARG A 398 8.45 -4.79 -0.52
C ARG A 398 9.62 -4.67 -1.47
N SER A 399 9.38 -4.89 -2.76
CA SER A 399 10.38 -4.59 -3.78
C SER A 399 9.79 -4.32 -5.16
N SER A 400 10.35 -3.38 -5.94
CA SER A 400 10.04 -3.28 -7.37
C SER A 400 10.61 -4.46 -8.18
N SER A 401 11.61 -5.15 -7.63
CA SER A 401 12.26 -6.31 -8.24
C SER A 401 11.78 -7.61 -7.60
N ASN A 402 11.10 -8.45 -8.38
CA ASN A 402 10.64 -9.76 -7.91
C ASN A 402 11.80 -10.65 -7.44
N THR A 403 12.94 -10.59 -8.13
CA THR A 403 14.16 -11.30 -7.71
C THR A 403 14.67 -10.80 -6.36
N ALA A 404 14.65 -9.49 -6.11
CA ALA A 404 15.08 -8.94 -4.82
C ALA A 404 14.11 -9.31 -3.70
N LEU A 405 12.80 -9.37 -3.98
CA LEU A 405 11.79 -9.84 -3.02
C LEU A 405 12.04 -11.31 -2.62
N ASP A 406 12.38 -12.18 -3.58
CA ASP A 406 12.75 -13.57 -3.33
C ASP A 406 14.05 -13.67 -2.51
N LEU A 407 15.06 -12.83 -2.79
CA LEU A 407 16.29 -12.79 -1.99
C LEU A 407 16.06 -12.33 -0.54
N VAL A 408 15.12 -11.40 -0.32
CA VAL A 408 14.70 -11.03 1.04
C VAL A 408 14.08 -12.21 1.75
N GLN A 409 13.24 -12.99 1.06
CA GLN A 409 12.65 -14.21 1.63
C GLN A 409 13.73 -15.20 2.05
N ASP A 410 14.65 -15.54 1.15
CA ASP A 410 15.74 -16.48 1.43
C ASP A 410 16.57 -16.03 2.63
N SER A 411 16.85 -14.72 2.74
CA SER A 411 17.60 -14.14 3.85
C SER A 411 16.86 -14.30 5.18
N VAL A 412 15.55 -14.03 5.19
CA VAL A 412 14.77 -14.10 6.43
C VAL A 412 14.52 -15.55 6.84
N GLU A 413 14.26 -16.46 5.89
CA GLU A 413 14.20 -17.91 6.14
C GLU A 413 15.51 -18.44 6.71
N GLY A 414 16.64 -18.01 6.14
CA GLY A 414 17.97 -18.32 6.68
C GLY A 414 18.15 -17.85 8.12
N PHE A 415 17.76 -16.61 8.42
CA PHE A 415 17.81 -16.04 9.76
C PHE A 415 16.95 -16.81 10.77
N VAL A 416 15.70 -17.11 10.43
CA VAL A 416 14.78 -17.84 11.33
C VAL A 416 15.26 -19.27 11.57
N ARG A 417 15.76 -19.94 10.53
CA ARG A 417 16.34 -21.28 10.63
C ARG A 417 17.53 -21.33 11.58
N LEU A 418 18.39 -20.31 11.59
CA LEU A 418 19.52 -20.22 12.53
C LEU A 418 19.07 -20.13 13.99
N LEU A 419 17.87 -19.61 14.25
CA LEU A 419 17.28 -19.51 15.58
C LEU A 419 16.47 -20.76 15.99
N GLY A 420 16.40 -21.75 15.10
CA GLY A 420 15.62 -22.97 15.26
C GLY A 420 14.12 -22.79 15.03
N GLY A 421 13.73 -21.69 14.36
CA GLY A 421 12.34 -21.38 14.07
C GLY A 421 11.85 -21.91 12.73
N SER A 422 10.60 -21.59 12.42
CA SER A 422 9.93 -21.87 11.15
C SER A 422 9.33 -20.60 10.54
N VAL A 423 9.26 -20.58 9.22
CA VAL A 423 8.63 -19.51 8.43
C VAL A 423 7.37 -20.08 7.81
N SER A 424 6.25 -19.35 7.91
CA SER A 424 5.02 -19.73 7.21
C SER A 424 5.20 -19.58 5.70
N GLN A 425 4.31 -20.20 4.91
CA GLN A 425 4.21 -19.80 3.50
C GLN A 425 3.94 -18.29 3.43
N PRO A 426 4.59 -17.56 2.52
CA PRO A 426 4.35 -16.14 2.40
C PRO A 426 2.89 -15.85 2.04
N LEU A 427 2.32 -14.85 2.70
CA LEU A 427 0.94 -14.43 2.51
C LEU A 427 0.91 -13.21 1.59
N ASN A 428 -0.19 -13.07 0.83
CA ASN A 428 -0.46 -11.90 -0.01
C ASN A 428 0.73 -11.49 -0.89
N LYS A 429 1.42 -12.47 -1.50
CA LYS A 429 2.55 -12.20 -2.40
C LYS A 429 2.03 -11.66 -3.73
N PHE A 430 2.48 -10.48 -4.13
CA PHE A 430 2.18 -9.90 -5.44
C PHE A 430 3.46 -9.32 -6.07
N PRO A 431 3.57 -9.37 -7.41
CA PRO A 431 4.78 -8.97 -8.10
C PRO A 431 4.96 -7.45 -8.09
N GLY A 432 6.22 -7.03 -8.12
CA GLY A 432 6.59 -5.65 -8.42
C GLY A 432 6.66 -5.39 -9.91
N TRP A 433 6.58 -4.11 -10.26
CA TRP A 433 6.84 -3.59 -11.59
C TRP A 433 8.10 -2.72 -11.54
N ASP A 434 9.19 -3.26 -12.09
CA ASP A 434 10.49 -2.60 -12.06
C ASP A 434 10.56 -1.43 -13.07
N PRO A 435 11.03 -0.24 -12.66
CA PRO A 435 11.19 0.91 -13.54
C PRO A 435 12.05 0.63 -14.77
N LYS A 436 11.57 1.00 -15.96
CA LYS A 436 12.36 0.99 -17.20
C LYS A 436 12.50 2.39 -17.76
N ILE A 437 13.59 3.06 -17.37
CA ILE A 437 13.91 4.44 -17.76
C ILE A 437 14.14 4.56 -19.27
N ASP A 438 14.82 3.58 -19.87
CA ASP A 438 15.06 3.52 -21.30
C ASP A 438 13.90 2.84 -22.05
N SER A 439 12.68 3.36 -21.89
CA SER A 439 11.51 2.86 -22.63
C SER A 439 11.00 3.88 -23.65
N MET A 440 10.64 3.38 -24.84
CA MET A 440 10.03 4.18 -25.90
C MET A 440 8.71 4.80 -25.42
N ALA A 441 7.89 4.03 -24.68
CA ALA A 441 6.62 4.50 -24.15
C ALA A 441 6.81 5.69 -23.18
N LEU A 442 7.76 5.60 -22.24
CA LEU A 442 8.06 6.71 -21.33
C LEU A 442 8.58 7.94 -22.10
N THR A 443 9.46 7.72 -23.08
CA THR A 443 10.02 8.82 -23.88
C THR A 443 8.92 9.59 -24.61
N GLU A 444 8.00 8.89 -25.27
CA GLU A 444 6.89 9.53 -26.00
C GLU A 444 5.84 10.12 -25.04
N MET A 445 5.57 9.47 -23.91
CA MET A 445 4.62 10.00 -22.92
C MET A 445 5.14 11.30 -22.27
N LYS A 446 6.44 11.41 -21.98
CA LYS A 446 7.03 12.66 -21.48
C LYS A 446 6.87 13.80 -22.48
N LYS A 447 7.12 13.55 -23.77
CA LYS A 447 6.93 14.54 -24.84
C LYS A 447 5.47 14.97 -24.94
N ALA A 448 4.55 14.00 -25.04
CA ALA A 448 3.13 14.28 -25.13
C ALA A 448 2.62 15.06 -23.90
N HIS A 449 3.08 14.70 -22.69
CA HIS A 449 2.77 15.42 -21.47
C HIS A 449 3.26 16.87 -21.52
N GLU A 450 4.53 17.10 -21.88
CA GLU A 450 5.08 18.46 -21.98
C GLU A 450 4.35 19.30 -23.04
N GLU A 451 3.99 18.70 -24.16
CA GLU A 451 3.22 19.37 -25.21
C GLU A 451 1.82 19.78 -24.76
N VAL A 452 1.11 18.92 -24.00
CA VAL A 452 -0.27 19.19 -23.55
C VAL A 452 -0.28 20.07 -22.30
N MET A 453 0.50 19.72 -21.28
CA MET A 453 0.49 20.38 -19.97
C MET A 453 1.41 21.60 -19.89
N LYS A 454 2.26 21.82 -20.91
CA LYS A 454 3.27 22.90 -20.96
C LYS A 454 4.24 22.86 -19.76
N ARG A 455 4.48 21.66 -19.24
CA ARG A 455 5.31 21.38 -18.07
C ARG A 455 5.89 19.97 -18.16
N GLU A 456 7.12 19.80 -17.70
CA GLU A 456 7.73 18.47 -17.54
C GLU A 456 6.97 17.62 -16.50
N ALA A 457 6.79 16.34 -16.80
CA ALA A 457 6.23 15.38 -15.87
C ALA A 457 7.26 14.96 -14.80
N ARG A 458 6.79 14.77 -13.56
CA ARG A 458 7.52 14.00 -12.55
C ARG A 458 7.42 12.52 -12.91
N VAL A 459 8.54 11.87 -13.17
CA VAL A 459 8.60 10.41 -13.43
C VAL A 459 8.90 9.70 -12.13
#